data_AF-A0A940H9I6-F1
#
_entry.id   AF-A0A940H9I6-F1
#
_cell.length_a   1.000
_cell.length_b   1.000
_cell.length_c   1.000
_cell.angle_alpha   90.00
_cell.angle_beta   90.00
_cell.angle_gamma   90.00
#
_symmetry.space_group_name_H-M   'P 1'
#
loop_
_entity.id
_entity.type
_entity.pdbx_description
1 polymer ?
#
loop_
_entity_poly.entity_id
_entity_poly.type
_entity_poly.pdbx_seq_one_letter_code
_entity_poly.pdbx_strand_id
1 'polypeptide(L)'
;MTPRGKAALWTVVGALALGFLLFAPLFSAGICVDAQDTSKSYCRDWQTSIVGIETTLWMWLGASGVLVAIGLLVVGLVHRRRDDAGASA
;
A
#
# COMPACT_ATOMS: atom_id res chain seq x y z
N MET A 1 2.28 -24.38 -14.02
CA MET A 1 1.20 -23.47 -13.53
C MET A 1 0.01 -23.58 -14.47
N THR A 2 -1.14 -24.01 -13.97
CA THR A 2 -2.39 -23.99 -14.75
C THR A 2 -2.72 -22.52 -15.14
N PRO A 3 -3.40 -22.28 -16.27
CA PRO A 3 -3.75 -20.92 -16.71
C PRO A 3 -4.51 -20.12 -15.64
N ARG A 4 -5.32 -20.79 -14.81
CA ARG A 4 -6.00 -20.19 -13.64
C ARG A 4 -5.03 -19.69 -12.57
N GLY A 5 -3.92 -20.39 -12.32
CA GLY A 5 -2.91 -19.97 -11.35
C GLY A 5 -2.13 -18.73 -11.78
N LYS A 6 -1.87 -18.58 -13.09
CA LYS A 6 -1.25 -17.36 -13.64
C LYS A 6 -2.22 -16.17 -13.57
N ALA A 7 -3.49 -16.37 -13.93
CA ALA A 7 -4.50 -15.33 -13.84
C ALA A 7 -4.66 -14.80 -12.40
N ALA A 8 -4.75 -15.70 -11.41
CA ALA A 8 -4.86 -15.32 -10.00
C ALA A 8 -3.65 -14.51 -9.50
N LEU A 9 -2.43 -14.89 -9.90
CA LEU A 9 -1.22 -14.14 -9.55
C LEU A 9 -1.25 -12.73 -10.14
N TRP A 10 -1.59 -12.59 -11.43
CA TRP A 10 -1.68 -11.29 -12.08
C TRP A 10 -2.77 -10.40 -11.49
N THR A 11 -3.91 -10.97 -11.06
CA THR A 11 -4.93 -10.19 -10.35
C THR A 11 -4.44 -9.67 -9.01
N VAL A 12 -3.68 -10.46 -8.24
CA VAL A 12 -3.12 -10.02 -6.96
C VAL A 12 -2.07 -8.94 -7.19
N VAL A 13 -1.15 -9.15 -8.13
CA VAL A 13 -0.13 -8.15 -8.47
C VAL A 13 -0.77 -6.86 -8.98
N GLY A 14 -1.78 -6.95 -9.83
CA GLY A 14 -2.54 -5.80 -10.32
C GLY A 14 -3.24 -5.03 -9.20
N ALA A 15 -3.89 -5.74 -8.28
CA ALA A 15 -4.55 -5.12 -7.12
C ALA A 15 -3.54 -4.42 -6.19
N LEU A 16 -2.38 -5.05 -5.94
CA LEU A 16 -1.31 -4.47 -5.15
C LEU A 16 -0.73 -3.22 -5.80
N ALA A 17 -0.43 -3.27 -7.09
CA ALA A 17 0.09 -2.14 -7.85
C ALA A 17 -0.91 -0.98 -7.88
N LEU A 18 -2.19 -1.28 -8.11
CA LEU A 18 -3.24 -0.27 -8.13
C LEU A 18 -3.41 0.38 -6.75
N GLY A 19 -3.47 -0.42 -5.68
CA GLY A 19 -3.53 0.11 -4.32
C GLY A 19 -2.32 0.97 -3.97
N PHE A 20 -1.12 0.51 -4.31
CA PHE A 20 0.12 1.27 -4.10
C PHE A 20 0.07 2.65 -4.76
N LEU A 21 -0.37 2.71 -6.02
CA LEU A 21 -0.48 3.95 -6.79
C LEU A 21 -1.59 4.88 -6.27
N LEU A 22 -2.78 4.34 -5.99
CA LEU A 22 -3.92 5.13 -5.55
C LEU A 22 -3.68 5.82 -4.20
N PHE A 23 -2.91 5.17 -3.32
CA PHE A 23 -2.63 5.65 -1.97
C PHE A 23 -1.29 6.40 -1.85
N ALA A 24 -0.54 6.57 -2.95
CA ALA A 24 0.72 7.30 -2.93
C ALA A 24 0.51 8.79 -2.54
N PRO A 25 1.38 9.36 -1.69
CA PRO A 25 1.31 10.77 -1.28
C PRO A 25 1.78 11.69 -2.41
N LEU A 26 0.94 11.90 -3.42
CA LEU A 26 1.30 12.66 -4.62
C LEU A 26 1.02 14.15 -4.51
N PHE A 27 0.01 14.53 -3.73
CA PHE A 27 -0.38 15.92 -3.58
C PHE A 27 0.12 16.44 -2.24
N SER A 28 0.69 17.63 -2.24
CA SER A 28 1.12 18.34 -1.03
C SER A 28 0.43 19.69 -1.01
N ALA A 29 -0.13 20.04 0.14
CA ALA A 29 -0.71 21.36 0.39
C ALA A 29 -0.27 21.84 1.76
N GLY A 30 -0.29 23.16 1.95
CA GLY A 30 0.05 23.77 3.21
C GLY A 30 -0.66 25.10 3.38
N ILE A 31 -0.90 25.46 4.63
CA ILE A 31 -1.40 26.78 5.02
C ILE A 31 -0.58 27.30 6.18
N CYS A 32 -0.34 28.61 6.20
CA CYS A 32 0.19 29.29 7.36
C CYS A 32 -0.93 30.09 8.01
N VAL A 33 -1.15 29.82 9.29
CA VAL A 33 -2.14 30.51 10.11
C VAL A 33 -1.37 31.51 10.96
N ASP A 34 -1.64 32.79 10.71
CA ASP A 34 -1.03 33.87 11.47
C ASP A 34 -1.92 34.26 12.65
N ALA A 35 -1.32 34.38 13.83
CA ALA A 35 -2.00 34.78 15.05
C ALA A 35 -1.49 36.15 15.49
N GLN A 36 -2.34 36.94 16.17
CA GLN A 36 -1.90 38.21 16.76
C GLN A 36 -0.74 38.03 17.76
N ASP A 37 -0.71 36.89 18.44
CA ASP A 37 0.39 36.48 19.30
C ASP A 37 1.37 35.68 18.45
N THR A 38 2.55 36.26 18.16
CA THR A 38 3.55 35.67 17.25
C THR A 38 4.06 34.31 17.70
N SER A 39 3.93 34.00 19.00
CA SER A 39 4.26 32.68 19.56
C SER A 39 3.28 31.58 19.14
N LYS A 40 2.12 31.94 18.57
CA LYS A 40 1.04 31.03 18.18
C LYS A 40 0.85 30.91 16.66
N SER A 41 1.62 31.65 15.86
CA SER A 41 1.60 31.48 14.41
C SER A 41 2.19 30.11 14.06
N TYR A 42 1.53 29.35 13.20
CA TYR A 42 1.99 28.02 12.78
C TYR A 42 1.70 27.79 11.31
N CYS A 43 2.57 27.01 10.66
CA CYS A 43 2.29 26.45 9.35
C CYS A 43 1.89 24.98 9.52
N ARG A 44 0.85 24.58 8.79
CA ARG A 44 0.40 23.20 8.72
C ARG A 44 0.53 22.74 7.28
N ASP A 45 1.29 21.67 7.09
CA ASP A 45 1.45 20.99 5.82
C ASP A 45 0.82 19.60 5.90
N TRP A 46 0.22 19.15 4.80
CA TRP A 46 -0.33 17.81 4.69
C TRP A 46 -0.15 17.27 3.28
N GLN A 47 -0.08 15.94 3.19
CA GLN A 47 -0.01 15.22 1.93
C GLN A 47 -1.30 14.43 1.74
N THR A 48 -1.80 14.37 0.51
CA THR A 48 -2.99 13.59 0.16
C THR A 48 -2.70 12.63 -0.99
N SER A 49 -3.41 11.52 -0.95
CA SER A 49 -3.42 10.50 -2.00
C SER A 49 -4.33 10.88 -3.18
N ILE A 50 -4.27 10.12 -4.27
CA ILE A 50 -5.16 10.31 -5.43
C ILE A 50 -6.63 10.21 -5.03
N VAL A 51 -6.93 9.33 -4.06
CA VAL A 51 -8.28 9.12 -3.54
C VAL A 51 -8.69 10.13 -2.45
N GLY A 52 -7.89 11.18 -2.24
CA GLY A 52 -8.20 12.29 -1.32
C GLY A 52 -7.96 12.01 0.16
N ILE A 53 -7.36 10.87 0.50
CA ILE A 53 -7.05 10.51 1.89
C ILE A 53 -5.75 11.21 2.30
N GLU A 54 -5.76 11.91 3.44
CA GLU A 54 -4.57 12.46 4.09
C GLU A 54 -3.65 11.30 4.49
N THR A 55 -2.42 11.32 4.00
CA THR A 55 -1.45 10.25 4.19
C THR A 55 -0.06 10.85 4.30
N THR A 56 0.87 10.14 4.91
CA THR A 56 2.28 10.54 4.97
C THR A 56 3.14 9.53 4.23
N LEU A 57 4.33 9.93 3.79
CA LEU A 57 5.29 9.01 3.18
C LEU A 57 5.52 7.76 4.05
N TRP A 58 5.63 7.92 5.37
CA TRP A 58 5.84 6.81 6.30
C TRP A 58 4.63 5.88 6.41
N MET A 59 3.41 6.43 6.48
CA MET A 59 2.20 5.61 6.49
C MET A 59 2.06 4.82 5.19
N TRP A 60 2.33 5.45 4.05
CA TRP A 60 2.28 4.79 2.75
C TRP A 60 3.34 3.69 2.61
N LEU A 61 4.59 3.95 3.02
CA LEU A 61 5.65 2.93 3.02
C LEU A 61 5.31 1.76 3.95
N GLY A 62 4.79 2.04 5.15
CA GLY A 62 4.35 1.03 6.10
C GLY A 62 3.24 0.14 5.54
N ALA A 63 2.18 0.75 4.99
CA ALA A 63 1.08 0.02 4.36
C ALA A 63 1.55 -0.84 3.18
N SER A 64 2.46 -0.30 2.35
CA SER A 64 3.05 -1.01 1.22
C SER A 64 3.87 -2.22 1.67
N GLY A 65 4.67 -2.08 2.73
CA GLY A 65 5.43 -3.18 3.33
C GLY A 65 4.52 -4.31 3.85
N VAL A 66 3.43 -3.95 4.54
CA VAL A 66 2.43 -4.93 5.02
C VAL A 66 1.79 -5.68 3.85
N LEU A 67 1.42 -4.98 2.79
CA LEU A 67 0.84 -5.59 1.59
C LEU A 67 1.79 -6.58 0.90
N VAL A 68 3.08 -6.23 0.79
CA VAL A 68 4.10 -7.14 0.26
C VAL A 68 4.25 -8.37 1.15
N ALA A 69 4.30 -8.20 2.47
CA ALA A 69 4.39 -9.31 3.41
C ALA A 69 3.20 -10.27 3.28
N ILE A 70 1.98 -9.74 3.19
CA ILE A 70 0.77 -10.54 2.96
C ILE A 70 0.84 -11.28 1.62
N GLY A 71 1.26 -10.60 0.55
CA GLY A 71 1.43 -11.22 -0.77
C GLY A 71 2.41 -12.40 -0.73
N LEU A 72 3.55 -12.22 -0.06
CA LEU A 72 4.54 -13.28 0.13
C LEU A 72 3.99 -14.44 0.97
N LEU A 73 3.25 -14.17 2.04
CA LEU A 73 2.61 -15.20 2.86
C LEU A 73 1.60 -16.02 2.06
N VAL A 74 0.74 -15.36 1.29
CA VAL A 74 -0.26 -16.05 0.45
C VAL A 74 0.42 -16.93 -0.59
N VAL A 75 1.44 -16.41 -1.29
CA VAL A 75 2.20 -17.17 -2.28
C VAL A 75 2.90 -18.37 -1.61
N GLY A 76 3.55 -18.15 -0.47
CA GLY A 76 4.22 -19.21 0.29
C GLY A 76 3.27 -20.32 0.74
N LEU A 77 2.08 -19.97 1.24
CA LEU A 77 1.04 -20.93 1.62
C LEU A 77 0.53 -21.74 0.42
N VAL A 78 0.35 -21.11 -0.74
CA VAL A 78 -0.08 -21.79 -1.96
C VAL A 78 0.98 -22.77 -2.46
N HIS A 79 2.26 -22.42 -2.35
CA HIS A 79 3.36 -23.31 -2.72
C HIS A 79 3.42 -24.53 -1.81
N ARG A 80 3.39 -24.35 -0.48
CA ARG A 80 3.41 -25.46 0.49
C ARG A 80 2.30 -26.48 0.24
N ARG A 81 1.07 -26.01 0.02
CA ARG A 81 -0.07 -26.90 -0.27
C ARG A 81 0.08 -27.72 -1.55
N ARG A 82 0.85 -27.23 -2.53
CA ARG A 82 1.14 -27.99 -3.76
C ARG A 82 2.20 -29.06 -3.52
N ASP A 83 3.20 -28.76 -2.70
CA ASP A 83 4.24 -29.72 -2.35
C ASP A 83 3.63 -30.90 -1.55
N ASP A 84 2.74 -30.61 -0.59
CA ASP A 84 2.02 -31.63 0.18
C ASP A 84 1.11 -32.51 -0.72
N ALA A 85 0.40 -31.89 -1.67
CA ALA A 85 -0.47 -32.60 -2.61
C ALA A 85 0.31 -33.44 -3.64
N GLY A 86 1.53 -33.02 -4.01
CA GLY A 86 2.41 -33.76 -4.90
C GLY A 86 3.16 -34.91 -4.22
N ALA A 87 3.44 -34.79 -2.92
CA ALA A 87 4.06 -35.87 -2.13
C ALA A 87 3.08 -37.00 -1.78
N SER A 88 1.77 -36.76 -1.95
CA SER A 88 0.70 -37.71 -1.64
C SER A 88 0.19 -38.50 -2.86
N ALA A 89 0.74 -38.26 -4.05
CA ALA A 89 0.34 -38.86 -5.33
C ALA A 89 1.45 -39.75 -5.89
#